data_AF-A0A832IIE5-F1
#
_entry.id   AF-A0A832IIE5-F1
#
_cell.length_a   1.000
_cell.length_b   1.000
_cell.length_c   1.000
_cell.angle_alpha   90.00
_cell.angle_beta   90.00
_cell.angle_gamma   90.00
#
_symmetry.space_group_name_H-M   'P 1'
#
loop_
_entity.id
_entity.type
_entity.pdbx_description
1 polymer ?
#
loop_
_entity_poly.entity_id
_entity_poly.type
_entity_poly.pdbx_seq_one_letter_code
_entity_poly.pdbx_strand_id
1 'polypeptide(L)'
;LTTLFITGIVISNVIAAKVIKLGAFLFPASIISYTFTFIIANMMSDVVGKERSRFLVFMGFLAQATASGLIFLGLFLPPADVNRGEAYRLLLGINWRFTLASLSAYGTSQLMNYYIFNSKFFKNRFTANLISVLVAQFFDTLIFTFVAFIGIYDRLLDMVLSQYVIKIIIVVVTNPIFLLTKKMKG
;
A
#
# COMPACT_ATOMS: atom_id res chain seq x y z
N LEU A 1 16.74 -6.42 4.18
CA LEU A 1 15.45 -6.43 3.43
C LEU A 1 14.27 -6.14 4.35
N THR A 2 14.08 -6.87 5.45
CA THR A 2 13.01 -6.62 6.45
C THR A 2 12.91 -5.16 6.89
N THR A 3 14.01 -4.55 7.35
CA THR A 3 14.01 -3.15 7.78
C THR A 3 13.57 -2.20 6.68
N LEU A 4 14.08 -2.38 5.46
CA LEU A 4 13.72 -1.56 4.30
C LEU A 4 12.22 -1.69 3.96
N PHE A 5 11.67 -2.91 4.04
CA PHE A 5 10.25 -3.13 3.83
C PHE A 5 9.39 -2.40 4.87
N ILE A 6 9.72 -2.55 6.16
CA ILE A 6 9.00 -1.90 7.27
C ILE A 6 9.11 -0.38 7.15
N THR A 7 10.30 0.16 6.89
CA THR A 7 10.51 1.59 6.67
C THR A 7 9.69 2.12 5.49
N GLY A 8 9.72 1.42 4.36
CA GLY A 8 8.97 1.83 3.18
C GLY A 8 7.46 1.89 3.44
N ILE A 9 6.93 0.91 4.17
CA ILE A 9 5.52 0.86 4.55
C ILE A 9 5.16 1.99 5.53
N VAL A 10 5.98 2.26 6.54
CA VAL A 10 5.71 3.35 7.50
C VAL A 10 5.76 4.72 6.81
N ILE A 11 6.78 4.96 5.97
CA ILE A 11 6.92 6.19 5.19
C ILE A 11 5.75 6.36 4.22
N SER A 12 5.19 5.28 3.68
CA SER A 12 4.02 5.30 2.81
C SER A 12 2.86 6.10 3.41
N ASN A 13 2.52 5.87 4.69
CA ASN A 13 1.42 6.59 5.35
C ASN A 13 1.76 8.07 5.58
N VAL A 14 3.03 8.40 5.81
CA VAL A 14 3.46 9.80 6.01
C VAL A 14 3.33 10.59 4.71
N ILE A 15 3.77 10.03 3.59
CA ILE A 15 3.75 10.72 2.30
C ILE A 15 2.39 10.63 1.59
N ALA A 16 1.48 9.75 2.03
CA ALA A 16 0.13 9.61 1.48
C ALA A 16 -0.68 10.92 1.55
N ALA A 17 -0.42 11.78 2.53
CA ALA A 17 -1.07 13.09 2.66
C ALA A 17 -0.86 13.97 1.42
N LYS A 18 0.27 13.80 0.72
CA LYS A 18 0.59 14.56 -0.47
C LYS A 18 -0.05 13.89 -1.69
N VAL A 19 -1.14 14.46 -2.18
CA VAL A 19 -1.73 14.07 -3.47
C VAL A 19 -0.99 14.79 -4.60
N ILE A 20 -0.66 14.04 -5.64
CA ILE A 20 0.04 14.51 -6.82
C ILE A 20 -0.92 14.44 -8.01
N LYS A 21 -0.84 15.45 -8.89
CA LYS A 21 -1.51 15.47 -10.18
C LYS A 21 -0.46 15.45 -11.29
N LEU A 22 -0.45 14.42 -12.13
CA LEU A 22 0.40 14.30 -13.31
C LEU A 22 -0.48 14.11 -14.55
N GLY A 23 -0.64 15.17 -15.34
CA GLY A 23 -1.57 15.17 -16.47
C GLY A 23 -3.00 14.85 -16.01
N ALA A 24 -3.56 13.75 -16.53
CA ALA A 24 -4.89 13.27 -16.16
C ALA A 24 -4.91 12.41 -14.87
N PHE A 25 -3.76 11.99 -14.36
CA PHE A 25 -3.67 11.11 -13.20
C PHE A 25 -3.63 11.90 -11.89
N LEU A 26 -4.45 11.50 -10.93
CA LEU A 26 -4.52 12.06 -9.57
C LEU A 26 -4.29 10.95 -8.55
N PHE A 27 -3.23 10.99 -7.76
CA PHE A 27 -2.91 9.91 -6.83
C PHE A 27 -2.00 10.35 -5.68
N PRO A 28 -2.01 9.67 -4.53
CA PRO A 28 -1.10 9.94 -3.42
C PRO A 28 0.36 9.67 -3.77
N ALA A 29 1.28 10.45 -3.21
CA ALA A 29 2.73 10.27 -3.36
C ALA A 29 3.23 8.92 -2.80
N SER A 30 2.41 8.25 -1.99
CA SER A 30 2.68 6.90 -1.46
C SER A 30 2.88 5.84 -2.55
N ILE A 31 2.52 6.12 -3.81
CA ILE A 31 2.85 5.24 -4.94
C ILE A 31 4.36 4.96 -5.07
N ILE A 32 5.21 5.90 -4.63
CA ILE A 32 6.67 5.72 -4.62
C ILE A 32 7.04 4.64 -3.60
N SER A 33 6.52 4.76 -2.37
CA SER A 33 6.68 3.74 -1.33
C SER A 33 6.08 2.40 -1.72
N TYR A 34 4.94 2.39 -2.41
CA TYR A 34 4.34 1.16 -2.95
C TYR A 34 5.29 0.47 -3.94
N THR A 35 5.87 1.22 -4.90
CA THR A 35 6.82 0.67 -5.87
C THR A 35 8.04 0.06 -5.18
N PHE A 36 8.61 0.79 -4.22
CA PHE A 36 9.76 0.34 -3.44
C PHE A 36 9.46 -0.91 -2.60
N THR A 37 8.35 -0.91 -1.86
CA THR A 37 7.97 -2.03 -0.99
C THR A 37 7.55 -3.25 -1.80
N PHE A 38 6.93 -3.07 -2.97
CA PHE A 38 6.58 -4.16 -3.88
C PHE A 38 7.82 -4.92 -4.39
N ILE A 39 8.86 -4.19 -4.82
CA ILE A 39 10.13 -4.81 -5.24
C ILE A 39 10.74 -5.62 -4.10
N ILE A 40 10.82 -5.05 -2.90
CA ILE A 40 11.39 -5.73 -1.73
C ILE A 40 10.55 -6.96 -1.34
N ALA A 41 9.22 -6.84 -1.37
CA ALA A 41 8.31 -7.94 -1.05
C ALA A 41 8.54 -9.14 -1.99
N ASN A 42 8.70 -8.89 -3.28
CA ASN A 42 9.01 -9.93 -4.26
C ASN A 42 10.37 -10.59 -3.95
N MET A 43 11.42 -9.81 -3.69
CA MET A 43 12.73 -10.35 -3.31
C MET A 43 12.69 -11.17 -2.02
N MET A 44 11.89 -10.75 -1.04
CA MET A 44 11.73 -11.50 0.22
C MET A 44 10.93 -12.77 0.04
N SER A 45 9.93 -12.78 -0.86
CA SER A 45 9.08 -13.95 -1.09
C SER A 45 9.86 -15.19 -1.54
N ASP A 46 10.96 -14.97 -2.27
CA ASP A 46 11.87 -16.03 -2.72
C ASP A 46 12.74 -16.62 -1.60
N VAL A 47 12.99 -15.85 -0.53
CA VAL A 47 14.00 -16.18 0.49
C VAL A 47 13.37 -16.62 1.81
N VAL A 48 12.21 -16.05 2.16
CA VAL A 48 11.75 -15.99 3.56
C VAL A 48 10.68 -17.04 3.89
N GLY A 49 10.04 -17.66 2.89
CA GLY A 49 8.98 -18.66 3.11
C GLY A 49 7.66 -18.06 3.61
N LYS A 50 6.57 -18.83 3.54
CA LYS A 50 5.18 -18.32 3.77
C LYS A 50 4.94 -17.82 5.20
N GLU A 51 5.44 -18.53 6.21
CA GLU A 51 5.15 -18.22 7.61
C GLU A 51 5.82 -16.92 8.06
N ARG A 52 7.11 -16.76 7.76
CA ARG A 52 7.84 -15.52 8.03
C ARG A 52 7.31 -14.35 7.17
N SER A 53 6.81 -14.60 5.97
CA SER A 53 6.16 -13.54 5.16
C SER A 53 4.92 -12.96 5.85
N ARG A 54 4.09 -13.80 6.47
CA ARG A 54 2.93 -13.33 7.28
C ARG A 54 3.39 -12.53 8.49
N PHE A 55 4.41 -13.01 9.20
CA PHE A 55 4.98 -12.30 10.34
C PHE A 55 5.54 -10.93 9.94
N LEU A 56 6.25 -10.82 8.82
CA LEU A 56 6.79 -9.55 8.32
C LEU A 56 5.70 -8.52 8.02
N VAL A 57 4.60 -8.97 7.40
CA VAL A 57 3.48 -8.07 7.13
C VAL A 57 2.80 -7.61 8.43
N PHE A 58 2.61 -8.52 9.39
CA PHE A 58 2.10 -8.17 10.71
C PHE A 58 2.99 -7.14 11.41
N MET A 59 4.31 -7.34 11.41
CA MET A 59 5.27 -6.39 11.97
C MET A 59 5.23 -5.05 11.25
N GLY A 60 5.03 -5.02 9.93
CA GLY A 60 4.83 -3.80 9.16
C GLY A 60 3.56 -3.03 9.56
N PHE A 61 2.47 -3.73 9.85
CA PHE A 61 1.24 -3.10 10.37
C PHE A 61 1.39 -2.61 11.79
N LEU A 62 2.02 -3.39 12.66
CA LEU A 62 2.32 -2.97 14.02
C LEU A 62 3.17 -1.71 14.00
N ALA A 63 4.22 -1.66 13.17
CA ALA A 63 5.07 -0.48 13.01
C ALA A 63 4.29 0.75 12.51
N GLN A 64 3.37 0.59 11.55
CA GLN A 64 2.50 1.68 11.09
C GLN A 64 1.58 2.18 12.21
N ALA A 65 0.94 1.27 12.94
CA ALA A 65 0.05 1.62 14.04
C ALA A 65 0.82 2.34 15.17
N THR A 66 2.01 1.86 15.53
CA THR A 66 2.88 2.52 16.51
C THR A 66 3.29 3.91 16.03
N ALA A 67 3.79 4.03 14.79
CA ALA A 67 4.19 5.33 14.23
C ALA A 67 3.02 6.32 14.18
N SER A 68 1.84 5.86 13.73
CA SER A 68 0.62 6.67 13.70
C SER A 68 0.16 7.09 15.09
N GLY A 69 0.28 6.21 16.09
CA GLY A 69 -0.04 6.52 17.49
C GLY A 69 0.89 7.59 18.06
N LEU A 70 2.20 7.48 17.81
CA LEU A 70 3.18 8.48 18.24
C LEU A 70 2.95 9.84 17.57
N ILE A 71 2.68 9.85 16.27
CA ILE A 71 2.30 11.06 15.53
C ILE A 71 1.03 11.68 16.12
N PHE A 72 0.02 10.86 16.40
CA PHE A 72 -1.25 11.31 16.95
C PHE A 72 -1.08 11.90 18.34
N LEU A 73 -0.27 11.29 19.22
CA LEU A 73 0.06 11.86 20.53
C LEU A 73 0.77 13.22 20.40
N GLY A 74 1.65 13.38 19.39
CA GLY A 74 2.29 14.65 19.10
C GLY A 74 1.32 15.80 18.80
N LEU A 75 0.11 15.51 18.30
CA LEU A 75 -0.92 16.53 18.03
C LEU A 75 -1.54 17.14 19.29
N PHE A 76 -1.48 16.44 20.43
CA PHE A 76 -2.05 16.90 21.71
C PHE A 76 -1.05 17.72 22.54
N LEU A 77 0.24 17.66 22.18
CA LEU A 77 1.25 18.44 22.86
C LEU A 77 1.18 19.91 22.42
N PRO A 78 1.38 20.87 23.34
CA PRO A 78 1.32 22.28 23.01
C PRO A 78 2.47 22.65 22.05
N PRO A 79 2.17 23.32 20.91
CA PRO A 79 3.22 23.75 20.00
C PRO A 79 3.96 24.96 20.58
N ALA A 80 5.29 24.95 20.47
CA ALA A 80 6.11 26.12 20.84
C ALA A 80 5.93 27.30 19.86
N ASP A 81 5.56 27.00 18.62
CA ASP A 81 5.26 27.97 17.56
C ASP A 81 3.95 27.56 16.89
N VAL A 82 2.97 28.48 16.86
CA VAL A 82 1.61 28.21 16.37
C VAL A 82 1.62 27.77 14.92
N ASN A 83 2.38 28.45 14.05
CA ASN A 83 2.43 28.15 12.62
C ASN A 83 3.01 26.76 12.36
N ARG A 84 4.05 26.36 13.11
CA ARG A 84 4.62 25.00 13.02
C ARG A 84 3.65 23.95 13.54
N GLY A 85 2.89 24.25 14.60
CA GLY A 85 1.85 23.37 15.12
C GLY A 85 0.72 23.12 14.11
N GLU A 86 0.26 24.17 13.43
CA GLU A 86 -0.75 24.06 12.38
C GLU A 86 -0.24 23.25 11.18
N ALA A 87 0.99 23.51 10.73
CA ALA A 87 1.61 22.73 9.65
C ALA A 87 1.72 21.24 10.01
N TYR A 88 2.10 20.92 11.26
CA TYR A 88 2.13 19.54 11.75
C TYR A 88 0.74 18.90 11.70
N ARG A 89 -0.29 19.60 12.19
CA ARG A 89 -1.68 19.12 12.15
C ARG A 89 -2.17 18.91 10.72
N LEU A 90 -1.86 19.81 9.79
CA LEU A 90 -2.28 19.72 8.39
C LEU A 90 -1.65 18.52 7.68
N LEU A 91 -0.35 18.27 7.90
CA LEU A 91 0.38 17.22 7.20
C LEU A 91 0.23 15.83 7.85
N LEU A 92 0.28 15.78 9.18
CA LEU A 92 0.36 14.53 9.94
C LEU A 92 -0.91 14.21 10.73
N GLY A 93 -1.80 15.19 10.94
CA GLY A 93 -3.04 15.02 11.70
C GLY A 93 -3.99 13.98 11.14
N ILE A 94 -3.81 13.62 9.87
CA ILE A 94 -4.62 12.64 9.17
C ILE A 94 -3.98 11.26 9.02
N ASN A 95 -2.76 11.08 9.52
CA ASN A 95 -1.99 9.85 9.38
C ASN A 95 -2.72 8.61 9.92
N TRP A 96 -3.51 8.78 10.98
CA TRP A 96 -4.35 7.70 11.55
C TRP A 96 -5.36 7.15 10.54
N ARG A 97 -5.92 8.00 9.67
CA ARG A 97 -6.81 7.55 8.58
C ARG A 97 -6.06 6.70 7.57
N PHE A 98 -4.84 7.06 7.20
CA PHE A 98 -4.02 6.25 6.28
C PHE A 98 -3.66 4.90 6.87
N THR A 99 -3.38 4.86 8.18
CA THR A 99 -3.12 3.59 8.87
C THR A 99 -4.34 2.69 8.89
N LEU A 100 -5.53 3.24 9.20
CA LEU A 100 -6.79 2.48 9.11
C LEU A 100 -7.07 2.02 7.68
N ALA A 101 -6.87 2.89 6.68
CA ALA A 101 -7.04 2.58 5.28
C ALA A 101 -6.13 1.42 4.85
N SER A 102 -4.85 1.44 5.23
CA SER A 102 -3.88 0.38 4.95
C SER A 102 -4.29 -0.96 5.57
N LEU A 103 -4.75 -0.97 6.81
CA LEU A 103 -5.21 -2.18 7.50
C LEU A 103 -6.44 -2.78 6.82
N SER A 104 -7.46 -1.96 6.55
CA SER A 104 -8.70 -2.39 5.90
C SER A 104 -8.45 -2.88 4.47
N ALA A 105 -7.71 -2.12 3.68
CA ALA A 105 -7.41 -2.45 2.29
C ALA A 105 -6.61 -3.75 2.17
N TYR A 106 -5.58 -3.92 3.01
CA TYR A 106 -4.80 -5.14 3.00
C TYR A 106 -5.63 -6.36 3.43
N GLY A 107 -6.38 -6.25 4.52
CA GLY A 107 -7.20 -7.37 5.01
C GLY A 107 -8.18 -7.87 3.95
N THR A 108 -8.94 -6.95 3.33
CA THR A 108 -9.90 -7.31 2.29
C THR A 108 -9.21 -7.80 1.01
N SER A 109 -8.12 -7.18 0.57
CA SER A 109 -7.42 -7.61 -0.64
C SER A 109 -6.81 -9.02 -0.49
N GLN A 110 -6.27 -9.36 0.68
CA GLN A 110 -5.76 -10.71 0.93
C GLN A 110 -6.88 -11.77 0.92
N LEU A 111 -8.03 -11.46 1.51
CA LEU A 111 -9.20 -12.36 1.46
C LEU A 111 -9.66 -12.56 0.01
N MET A 112 -9.81 -11.48 -0.76
CA MET A 112 -10.19 -11.55 -2.17
C MET A 112 -9.18 -12.37 -2.99
N ASN A 113 -7.88 -12.15 -2.77
CA ASN A 113 -6.84 -12.94 -3.43
C ASN A 113 -7.01 -14.42 -3.11
N TYR A 114 -7.13 -14.78 -1.84
CA TYR A 114 -7.26 -16.16 -1.39
C TYR A 114 -8.49 -16.86 -1.98
N TYR A 115 -9.67 -16.24 -1.93
CA TYR A 115 -10.90 -16.83 -2.44
C TYR A 115 -10.89 -16.98 -3.97
N ILE A 116 -10.40 -15.98 -4.69
CA ILE A 116 -10.35 -16.03 -6.16
C ILE A 116 -9.30 -17.04 -6.63
N PHE A 117 -8.12 -17.07 -6.01
CA PHE A 117 -7.05 -18.00 -6.36
C PHE A 117 -7.44 -19.46 -6.15
N ASN A 118 -8.21 -19.74 -5.08
CA ASN A 118 -8.69 -21.08 -4.76
C ASN A 118 -10.07 -21.40 -5.36
N SER A 119 -10.64 -20.49 -6.14
CA SER A 119 -11.90 -20.73 -6.82
C SER A 119 -11.76 -21.83 -7.86
N LYS A 120 -12.75 -22.73 -7.93
CA LYS A 120 -12.85 -23.77 -8.97
C LYS A 120 -13.24 -23.19 -10.34
N PHE A 121 -13.52 -21.90 -10.43
CA PHE A 121 -13.95 -21.23 -11.65
C PHE A 121 -12.85 -21.19 -12.74
N PHE A 122 -11.57 -21.10 -12.33
CA PHE A 122 -10.45 -21.03 -13.26
C PHE A 122 -9.79 -22.39 -13.44
N LYS A 123 -9.81 -22.91 -14.68
CA LYS A 123 -9.17 -24.18 -15.02
C LYS A 123 -7.63 -24.12 -14.97
N ASN A 124 -7.05 -22.96 -15.30
CA ASN A 124 -5.60 -22.74 -15.29
C ASN A 124 -5.20 -21.97 -14.02
N ARG A 125 -4.25 -22.55 -13.27
CA ARG A 125 -3.67 -21.93 -12.06
C ARG A 125 -3.00 -20.59 -12.33
N PHE A 126 -2.41 -20.41 -13.52
CA PHE A 126 -1.79 -19.14 -13.92
C PHE A 126 -2.85 -18.04 -14.08
N THR A 127 -3.95 -18.34 -14.78
CA THR A 127 -5.07 -17.41 -14.96
C THR A 127 -5.73 -17.07 -13.62
N ALA A 128 -5.92 -18.07 -12.75
CA ALA A 128 -6.43 -17.86 -11.39
C ALA A 128 -5.55 -16.88 -10.59
N ASN A 129 -4.21 -17.03 -10.67
CA ASN A 129 -3.26 -16.15 -10.01
C ASN A 129 -3.29 -14.73 -10.56
N LEU A 130 -3.27 -14.58 -11.89
CA LEU A 130 -3.28 -13.25 -12.50
C LEU A 130 -4.55 -12.49 -12.14
N ILE A 131 -5.70 -13.13 -12.23
CA ILE A 131 -6.99 -12.51 -11.91
C ILE A 131 -7.10 -12.23 -10.42
N SER A 132 -6.66 -13.15 -9.55
CA SER A 132 -6.73 -12.92 -8.09
C SER A 132 -5.88 -11.72 -7.68
N VAL A 133 -4.70 -11.53 -8.27
CA VAL A 133 -3.83 -10.37 -8.03
C VAL A 133 -4.48 -9.08 -8.54
N LEU A 134 -5.00 -9.07 -9.77
CA LEU A 134 -5.62 -7.88 -10.36
C LEU A 134 -6.85 -7.41 -9.56
N VAL A 135 -7.69 -8.36 -9.13
CA VAL A 135 -8.89 -8.05 -8.33
C VAL A 135 -8.49 -7.63 -6.92
N ALA A 136 -7.55 -8.32 -6.27
CA ALA A 136 -7.06 -7.92 -4.96
C ALA A 136 -6.49 -6.50 -4.97
N GLN A 137 -5.70 -6.15 -5.99
CA GLN A 137 -5.13 -4.81 -6.14
C GLN A 137 -6.19 -3.73 -6.39
N PHE A 138 -7.28 -4.08 -7.08
CA PHE A 138 -8.41 -3.19 -7.28
C PHE A 138 -9.09 -2.87 -5.95
N PHE A 139 -9.45 -3.91 -5.17
CA PHE A 139 -10.07 -3.74 -3.86
C PHE A 139 -9.15 -3.05 -2.85
N ASP A 140 -7.85 -3.35 -2.87
CA ASP A 140 -6.84 -2.62 -2.08
C ASP A 140 -6.91 -1.12 -2.38
N THR A 141 -6.84 -0.75 -3.65
CA THR A 141 -6.82 0.64 -4.09
C THR A 141 -8.14 1.35 -3.79
N LEU A 142 -9.26 0.67 -4.03
CA LEU A 142 -10.60 1.19 -3.77
C LEU A 142 -10.80 1.46 -2.28
N ILE A 143 -10.60 0.44 -1.44
CA ILE A 143 -10.82 0.55 0.01
C ILE A 143 -9.85 1.55 0.62
N PHE A 144 -8.57 1.50 0.24
CA PHE A 144 -7.59 2.46 0.75
C PHE A 144 -8.01 3.89 0.42
N THR A 145 -8.33 4.17 -0.85
CA THR A 145 -8.65 5.54 -1.28
C THR A 145 -9.92 6.07 -0.61
N PHE A 146 -10.97 5.25 -0.50
CA PHE A 146 -12.19 5.66 0.16
C PHE A 146 -11.96 5.89 1.66
N VAL A 147 -11.35 4.94 2.38
CA VAL A 147 -11.11 5.12 3.83
C VAL A 147 -10.16 6.28 4.12
N ALA A 148 -9.13 6.47 3.29
CA ALA A 148 -8.14 7.52 3.45
C ALA A 148 -8.69 8.92 3.15
N PHE A 149 -9.45 9.06 2.07
CA PHE A 149 -9.76 10.37 1.48
C PHE A 149 -11.24 10.76 1.48
N ILE A 150 -12.14 9.92 2.00
CA ILE A 150 -13.57 10.28 2.13
C ILE A 150 -13.75 11.55 2.97
N GLY A 151 -14.52 12.49 2.42
CA GLY A 151 -14.74 13.82 3.01
C GLY A 151 -13.55 14.78 2.88
N ILE A 152 -12.51 14.43 2.11
CA ILE A 152 -11.33 15.27 1.87
C ILE A 152 -11.19 15.61 0.38
N TYR A 153 -11.40 14.61 -0.48
CA TYR A 153 -11.34 14.77 -1.93
C TYR A 153 -12.69 14.36 -2.53
N ASP A 154 -13.21 15.18 -3.44
CA ASP A 154 -14.50 14.90 -4.10
C ASP A 154 -14.37 13.84 -5.19
N ARG A 155 -13.24 13.84 -5.91
CA ARG A 155 -13.00 12.99 -7.09
C ARG A 155 -12.30 11.67 -6.71
N LEU A 156 -12.86 10.94 -5.74
CA LEU A 156 -12.27 9.69 -5.25
C LEU A 156 -12.18 8.61 -6.33
N LEU A 157 -13.19 8.51 -7.20
CA LEU A 157 -13.19 7.52 -8.28
C LEU A 157 -12.04 7.75 -9.27
N ASP A 158 -11.78 9.00 -9.63
CA ASP A 158 -10.65 9.34 -10.51
C ASP A 158 -9.32 9.01 -9.84
N MET A 159 -9.25 9.19 -8.52
CA MET A 159 -8.07 8.83 -7.73
C MET A 159 -7.87 7.31 -7.66
N VAL A 160 -8.95 6.54 -7.51
CA VAL A 160 -8.91 5.07 -7.55
C VAL A 160 -8.45 4.58 -8.91
N LEU A 161 -9.05 5.08 -10.00
CA LEU A 161 -8.72 4.70 -11.36
C LEU A 161 -7.25 5.03 -11.67
N SER A 162 -6.81 6.23 -11.30
CA SER A 162 -5.43 6.68 -11.51
C SER A 162 -4.43 5.77 -10.81
N GLN A 163 -4.64 5.51 -9.51
CA GLN A 163 -3.77 4.63 -8.73
C GLN A 163 -3.78 3.21 -9.27
N TYR A 164 -4.94 2.69 -9.64
CA TYR A 164 -5.06 1.32 -10.12
C TYR A 164 -4.31 1.11 -11.43
N VAL A 165 -4.46 2.04 -12.38
CA VAL A 165 -3.72 2.02 -13.66
C VAL A 165 -2.21 2.09 -13.40
N ILE A 166 -1.74 2.99 -12.55
CA ILE A 166 -0.31 3.13 -12.24
C ILE A 166 0.23 1.86 -11.56
N LYS A 167 -0.52 1.29 -10.61
CA LYS A 167 -0.17 0.03 -9.95
C LYS A 167 -0.05 -1.11 -10.96
N ILE A 168 -0.97 -1.22 -11.93
CA ILE A 168 -0.86 -2.21 -13.01
C ILE A 168 0.40 -1.98 -13.85
N ILE A 169 0.69 -0.74 -14.25
CA ILE A 169 1.91 -0.42 -15.01
C ILE A 169 3.15 -0.84 -14.21
N ILE A 170 3.23 -0.51 -12.92
CA ILE A 170 4.34 -0.92 -12.04
C ILE A 170 4.48 -2.45 -12.04
N VAL A 171 3.39 -3.19 -11.86
CA VAL A 171 3.41 -4.65 -11.88
C VAL A 171 3.91 -5.16 -13.24
N VAL A 172 3.39 -4.65 -14.36
CA VAL A 172 3.78 -5.08 -15.71
C VAL A 172 5.25 -4.74 -16.01
N VAL A 173 5.79 -3.64 -15.50
CA VAL A 173 7.20 -3.25 -15.70
C VAL A 173 8.15 -4.04 -14.80
N THR A 174 7.76 -4.31 -13.56
CA THR A 174 8.63 -4.96 -12.56
C THR A 174 8.62 -6.49 -12.65
N ASN A 175 7.51 -7.09 -13.11
CA ASN A 175 7.34 -8.55 -13.18
C ASN A 175 8.21 -9.26 -14.26
N PRO A 176 8.49 -8.68 -15.45
CA PRO A 176 9.41 -9.26 -16.43
C PRO A 176 10.84 -9.39 -15.91
N ILE A 177 11.32 -8.42 -15.13
CA ILE A 177 12.63 -8.46 -14.48
C ILE A 177 12.70 -9.65 -13.50
N PHE A 178 11.59 -9.95 -12.83
CA PHE A 178 11.47 -11.06 -11.90
C PHE A 178 11.32 -12.44 -12.57
N LEU A 179 10.55 -12.54 -13.67
CA LEU A 179 10.45 -13.79 -14.43
C LEU A 179 11.79 -14.19 -15.07
N LEU A 180 12.62 -13.21 -15.45
CA LEU A 180 13.97 -13.44 -15.96
C LEU A 180 14.91 -13.95 -14.86
N THR A 181 14.89 -13.37 -13.66
CA THR A 181 15.73 -13.87 -12.54
C THR A 181 15.29 -15.25 -12.04
N LYS A 182 14.00 -15.57 -12.12
CA LYS A 182 13.48 -16.90 -11.75
C LYS A 182 13.88 -18.00 -12.74
N LYS A 183 13.95 -17.68 -14.04
CA LYS A 183 14.47 -18.61 -15.07
C LYS A 183 15.96 -18.88 -14.98
N MET A 184 16.75 -18.00 -14.35
CA MET A 184 18.19 -18.20 -14.18
C MET A 184 18.56 -19.08 -12.98
N LYS A 185 17.58 -19.51 -12.17
CA LYS A 185 17.78 -20.36 -10.98
C LYS A 185 17.11 -21.74 -11.07
N GLY A 186 16.55 -22.09 -12.23
CA GLY A 186 16.04 -23.43 -12.54
C GLY A 186 16.87 -24.05 -13.65
#